data_AF-A0A938YJ41-F1
#
_entry.id   AF-A0A938YJ41-F1
#
_cell.length_a   1.000
_cell.length_b   1.000
_cell.length_c   1.000
_cell.angle_alpha   90.00
_cell.angle_beta   90.00
_cell.angle_gamma   90.00
#
_symmetry.space_group_name_H-M   'P 1'
#
loop_
_entity.id
_entity.type
_entity.pdbx_description
1 polymer ?
#
loop_
_entity_poly.entity_id
_entity_poly.type
_entity_poly.pdbx_seq_one_letter_code
_entity_poly.pdbx_strand_id
1 'polypeptide(L)'
;MSHWQIHDDGPNGRPKVPQSLLLMMAGLPTTANTITKPSTLKPEIINFVAKMKADNYSEDTIESYGRALVTLTKRGADLYSVQSMKDVIANQKTSNGTKQNMRNATMLFLKYQGIQANPPKYRRIRKWLLSHWRTS
;
A
#
# COMPACT_ATOMS: atom_id res chain seq x y z
N MET A 1 -25.51 19.71 20.41
CA MET A 1 -24.41 19.84 21.39
C MET A 1 -24.83 19.10 22.64
N SER A 2 -24.30 17.90 22.87
CA SER A 2 -24.54 17.15 24.11
C SER A 2 -23.25 16.46 24.48
N HIS A 3 -22.62 17.07 25.47
CA HIS A 3 -21.35 16.77 26.09
C HIS A 3 -21.58 15.66 27.13
N TRP A 4 -20.92 14.51 27.00
CA TRP A 4 -20.82 13.50 28.07
C TRP A 4 -19.35 13.40 28.49
N GLN A 5 -19.04 14.13 29.54
CA GLN A 5 -17.80 14.07 30.31
C GLN A 5 -18.04 13.11 31.48
N ILE A 6 -17.24 12.06 31.59
CA ILE A 6 -17.23 11.15 32.75
C ILE A 6 -16.18 11.73 33.72
N HIS A 7 -16.63 12.11 34.93
CA HIS A 7 -15.76 12.38 36.08
C HIS A 7 -16.03 11.31 37.15
N ASP A 8 -14.93 10.68 37.63
CA ASP A 8 -14.55 10.27 39.00
C ASP A 8 -15.56 9.50 39.90
N ASP A 9 -15.24 8.58 40.83
CA ASP A 9 -14.01 7.99 41.38
C ASP A 9 -14.36 6.84 42.39
N GLY A 10 -13.47 5.83 42.55
CA GLY A 10 -13.26 5.02 43.80
C GLY A 10 -13.96 3.64 43.99
N PRO A 11 -13.47 2.71 44.85
CA PRO A 11 -12.20 2.65 45.60
C PRO A 11 -11.30 1.43 45.30
N ASN A 12 -11.62 0.55 44.35
CA ASN A 12 -10.77 -0.62 44.02
C ASN A 12 -10.72 -0.88 42.52
N GLY A 13 -9.74 -0.27 41.84
CA GLY A 13 -9.51 -0.36 40.41
C GLY A 13 -9.10 -1.75 39.93
N ARG A 14 -10.07 -2.64 39.69
CA ARG A 14 -9.90 -3.79 38.80
C ARG A 14 -10.77 -3.55 37.55
N PRO A 15 -10.19 -3.37 36.36
CA PRO A 15 -11.00 -3.33 35.15
C PRO A 15 -11.74 -4.67 35.03
N LYS A 16 -13.05 -4.63 34.77
CA LYS A 16 -13.82 -5.83 34.42
C LYS A 16 -13.10 -6.47 33.24
N VAL A 17 -12.54 -7.66 33.44
CA VAL A 17 -11.88 -8.40 32.37
C VAL A 17 -12.85 -8.49 31.18
N PRO A 18 -12.45 -8.04 29.98
CA PRO A 18 -13.34 -8.04 28.83
C PRO A 18 -13.76 -9.48 28.54
N GLN A 19 -15.02 -9.69 28.12
CA GLN A 19 -15.58 -11.03 27.83
C GLN A 19 -14.71 -11.86 26.87
N SER A 20 -13.90 -11.22 26.04
CA SER A 20 -12.90 -11.84 25.17
C SER A 20 -11.82 -12.63 25.93
N LEU A 21 -11.43 -12.19 27.13
CA LEU A 21 -10.44 -12.86 27.97
C LEU A 21 -11.01 -14.12 28.63
N LEU A 22 -12.30 -14.12 28.97
CA LEU A 22 -12.99 -15.31 29.52
C LEU A 22 -13.08 -16.42 28.47
N LEU A 23 -13.22 -16.05 27.20
CA LEU A 23 -13.28 -16.96 26.06
C LEU A 23 -11.93 -17.62 25.74
N MET A 24 -10.81 -16.92 25.98
CA MET A 24 -9.45 -17.45 25.76
C MET A 24 -9.11 -18.64 26.67
N MET A 25 -9.75 -18.77 27.84
CA MET A 25 -9.51 -19.88 28.76
C MET A 25 -10.31 -21.15 28.44
N ALA A 26 -11.28 -21.08 27.51
CA ALA A 26 -12.22 -22.17 27.20
C ALA A 26 -11.88 -22.97 25.92
N GLY A 27 -10.80 -22.62 25.20
CA GLY A 27 -10.29 -23.43 24.07
C GLY A 27 -11.20 -23.53 22.84
N LEU A 28 -12.19 -22.64 22.67
CA LEU A 28 -13.02 -22.60 21.47
C LEU A 28 -12.32 -21.80 20.35
N PRO A 29 -12.43 -22.21 19.07
CA PRO A 29 -11.77 -21.52 17.97
C PRO A 29 -12.41 -20.14 17.79
N THR A 30 -11.69 -19.09 18.20
CA THR A 30 -12.00 -17.72 17.81
C THR A 30 -11.85 -17.65 16.30
N THR A 31 -12.97 -17.67 15.57
CA THR A 31 -12.97 -17.15 14.20
C THR A 31 -12.77 -15.64 14.35
N ALA A 32 -11.51 -15.20 14.45
CA ALA A 32 -11.14 -13.81 14.32
C ALA A 32 -11.09 -13.49 12.83
N ASN A 33 -12.25 -13.54 12.18
CA ASN A 33 -12.48 -12.80 10.96
C ASN A 33 -12.61 -11.33 11.37
N THR A 34 -11.46 -10.66 11.50
CA THR A 34 -11.38 -9.20 11.40
C THR A 34 -11.93 -8.83 10.03
N ILE A 35 -13.24 -8.56 9.96
CA ILE A 35 -13.87 -8.03 8.75
C ILE A 35 -13.41 -6.59 8.64
N THR A 36 -12.19 -6.40 8.15
CA THR A 36 -11.77 -5.15 7.55
C THR A 36 -12.77 -4.87 6.44
N LYS A 37 -13.55 -3.79 6.61
CA LYS A 37 -14.46 -3.17 5.62
C LYS A 37 -14.12 -3.62 4.20
N PRO A 38 -15.04 -4.21 3.41
CA PRO A 38 -14.71 -4.81 2.11
C PRO A 38 -14.03 -3.74 1.26
N SER A 39 -12.71 -3.78 1.26
CA SER A 39 -11.93 -2.84 0.49
C SER A 39 -12.21 -3.26 -0.94
N THR A 40 -12.78 -2.37 -1.72
CA THR A 40 -13.02 -2.46 -3.17
C THR A 40 -11.69 -2.54 -3.95
N LEU A 41 -10.77 -3.38 -3.46
CA LEU A 41 -9.50 -3.69 -4.07
C LEU A 41 -9.79 -4.66 -5.20
N LYS A 42 -9.32 -4.27 -6.38
CA LYS A 42 -9.38 -5.09 -7.57
C LYS A 42 -8.66 -6.44 -7.31
N PRO A 43 -9.30 -7.60 -7.58
CA PRO A 43 -8.72 -8.91 -7.28
C PRO A 43 -7.36 -9.14 -7.96
N GLU A 44 -7.12 -8.48 -9.09
CA GLU A 44 -5.86 -8.53 -9.82
C GLU A 44 -4.70 -7.96 -9.01
N ILE A 45 -4.94 -6.90 -8.22
CA ILE A 45 -3.92 -6.31 -7.33
C ILE A 45 -3.60 -7.28 -6.20
N ILE A 46 -4.61 -7.96 -5.66
CA ILE A 46 -4.45 -8.96 -4.58
C ILE A 46 -3.59 -10.13 -5.08
N ASN A 47 -3.94 -10.68 -6.25
CA ASN A 47 -3.20 -11.77 -6.87
C ASN A 47 -1.75 -11.38 -7.19
N PHE A 48 -1.55 -10.14 -7.67
CA PHE A 48 -0.22 -9.61 -7.91
C PHE A 48 0.63 -9.50 -6.63
N VAL A 49 0.06 -8.95 -5.55
CA VAL A 49 0.74 -8.84 -4.25
C VAL A 49 1.09 -10.23 -3.69
N ALA A 50 0.19 -11.19 -3.81
CA ALA A 50 0.46 -12.59 -3.44
C ALA A 50 1.61 -13.19 -4.26
N LYS A 51 1.66 -12.93 -5.57
CA LYS A 51 2.77 -13.36 -6.42
C LYS A 51 4.09 -12.71 -6.02
N MET A 52 4.10 -11.42 -5.70
CA MET A 52 5.32 -10.75 -5.21
C MET A 52 5.82 -11.38 -3.90
N LYS A 53 4.92 -11.78 -3.01
CA LYS A 53 5.28 -12.51 -1.79
C LYS A 53 5.90 -13.87 -2.11
N ALA A 54 5.33 -14.62 -3.05
CA ALA A 54 5.89 -15.89 -3.51
C ALA A 54 7.27 -15.73 -4.19
N ASP A 55 7.49 -14.60 -4.87
CA ASP A 55 8.77 -14.24 -5.50
C ASP A 55 9.78 -13.62 -4.53
N ASN A 56 9.48 -13.62 -3.23
CA ASN A 56 10.37 -13.21 -2.16
C ASN A 56 10.82 -11.73 -2.24
N TYR A 57 9.94 -10.85 -2.72
CA TYR A 57 10.13 -9.39 -2.61
C TYR A 57 10.05 -8.95 -1.15
N SER A 58 10.73 -7.84 -0.80
CA SER A 58 10.65 -7.29 0.55
C SER A 58 9.24 -6.79 0.88
N GLU A 59 8.85 -6.89 2.15
CA GLU A 59 7.53 -6.43 2.62
C GLU A 59 7.28 -4.96 2.30
N ASP A 60 8.28 -4.09 2.51
CA ASP A 60 8.23 -2.67 2.14
C ASP A 60 7.94 -2.46 0.65
N THR A 61 8.54 -3.28 -0.22
CA THR A 61 8.34 -3.19 -1.68
C THR A 61 6.93 -3.62 -2.04
N ILE A 62 6.47 -4.74 -1.47
CA ILE A 62 5.13 -5.29 -1.66
C ILE A 62 4.08 -4.24 -1.25
N GLU A 63 4.23 -3.66 -0.06
CA GLU A 63 3.33 -2.65 0.45
C GLU A 63 3.34 -1.39 -0.42
N SER A 64 4.53 -0.87 -0.76
CA SER A 64 4.66 0.33 -1.60
C SER A 64 4.01 0.13 -2.97
N TYR A 65 4.19 -1.04 -3.59
CA TYR A 65 3.66 -1.33 -4.92
C TYR A 65 2.16 -1.58 -4.88
N GLY A 66 1.67 -2.30 -3.88
CA GLY A 66 0.23 -2.47 -3.64
C GLY A 66 -0.45 -1.11 -3.47
N ARG A 67 0.07 -0.26 -2.57
CA ARG A 67 -0.46 1.11 -2.35
C ARG A 67 -0.42 1.96 -3.62
N ALA A 68 0.63 1.83 -4.43
CA ALA A 68 0.74 2.54 -5.70
C ALA A 68 -0.37 2.15 -6.67
N LEU A 69 -0.59 0.85 -6.92
CA LEU A 69 -1.62 0.37 -7.83
C LEU A 69 -3.03 0.75 -7.36
N VAL A 70 -3.29 0.65 -6.05
CA VAL A 70 -4.56 1.09 -5.46
C VAL A 70 -4.78 2.59 -5.64
N THR A 71 -3.73 3.38 -5.52
CA THR A 71 -3.82 4.83 -5.73
C THR A 71 -4.13 5.17 -7.18
N LEU A 72 -3.51 4.44 -8.13
CA LEU A 72 -3.77 4.62 -9.55
C LEU A 72 -5.21 4.28 -9.91
N THR A 73 -5.74 3.14 -9.44
CA THR A 73 -7.13 2.74 -9.71
C THR A 73 -8.14 3.70 -9.11
N LYS A 74 -7.91 4.16 -7.86
CA LYS A 74 -8.76 5.17 -7.21
C LYS A 74 -8.81 6.50 -7.98
N ARG A 75 -7.78 6.79 -8.76
CA ARG A 75 -7.69 8.00 -9.60
C ARG A 75 -8.16 7.77 -11.04
N GLY A 76 -8.81 6.64 -11.31
CA GLY A 76 -9.39 6.32 -12.62
C GLY A 76 -8.41 5.71 -13.62
N ALA A 77 -7.23 5.25 -13.18
CA ALA A 77 -6.34 4.52 -14.07
C ALA A 77 -6.92 3.14 -14.41
N ASP A 78 -6.88 2.79 -15.70
CA ASP A 78 -7.09 1.43 -16.15
C ASP A 78 -5.79 0.62 -15.99
N LEU A 79 -5.86 -0.49 -15.25
CA LEU A 79 -4.71 -1.35 -14.95
C LEU A 79 -4.21 -2.12 -16.17
N TYR A 80 -5.01 -2.24 -17.22
CA TYR A 80 -4.63 -2.91 -18.47
C TYR A 80 -4.09 -1.93 -19.52
N SER A 81 -4.24 -0.63 -19.29
CA SER A 81 -3.74 0.41 -20.20
C SER A 81 -2.51 1.11 -19.63
N VAL A 82 -1.36 0.82 -20.24
CA VAL A 82 -0.08 1.49 -19.97
C VAL A 82 -0.23 3.02 -20.07
N GLN A 83 -0.97 3.49 -21.09
CA GLN A 83 -1.14 4.91 -21.33
C GLN A 83 -1.98 5.56 -20.23
N SER A 84 -3.10 4.93 -19.85
CA SER A 84 -3.95 5.40 -18.75
C SER A 84 -3.16 5.56 -17.45
N MET A 85 -2.35 4.56 -17.09
CA MET A 85 -1.51 4.64 -15.89
C MET A 85 -0.44 5.74 -15.99
N LYS A 86 0.19 5.92 -17.16
CA LYS A 86 1.16 7.02 -17.38
C LYS A 86 0.51 8.39 -17.20
N ASP A 87 -0.67 8.59 -17.77
CA ASP A 87 -1.38 9.87 -17.71
C ASP A 87 -1.77 10.20 -16.27
N VAL A 88 -2.30 9.21 -15.54
CA VAL A 88 -2.63 9.37 -14.11
C VAL A 88 -1.38 9.68 -13.28
N ILE A 89 -0.23 9.02 -13.53
CA ILE A 89 1.04 9.30 -12.83
C ILE A 89 1.55 10.71 -13.15
N ALA A 90 1.50 11.13 -14.42
CA ALA A 90 1.97 12.44 -14.86
C ALA A 90 1.20 13.57 -14.17
N ASN A 91 -0.11 13.40 -14.02
CA ASN A 91 -1.00 14.37 -13.39
C ASN A 91 -0.86 14.46 -11.85
N GLN A 92 -0.14 13.54 -11.20
CA GLN A 92 0.02 13.61 -9.75
C GLN A 92 1.08 14.64 -9.33
N LYS A 93 0.70 15.51 -8.39
CA LYS A 93 1.62 16.39 -7.66
C LYS A 93 2.27 15.65 -6.49
N THR A 94 3.03 14.60 -6.79
CA THR A 94 3.77 13.78 -5.81
C THR A 94 5.28 13.83 -6.06
N SER A 95 6.07 13.38 -5.07
CA SER A 95 7.53 13.38 -5.18
C SER A 95 8.02 12.49 -6.33
N ASN A 96 9.22 12.78 -6.86
CA ASN A 96 9.83 11.96 -7.90
C ASN A 96 10.05 10.50 -7.45
N GLY A 97 10.34 10.26 -6.18
CA GLY A 97 10.46 8.91 -5.62
C GLY A 97 9.13 8.15 -5.65
N THR A 98 8.04 8.81 -5.28
CA THR A 98 6.69 8.23 -5.38
C THR A 98 6.31 7.90 -6.82
N LYS A 99 6.59 8.81 -7.77
CA LYS A 99 6.37 8.57 -9.20
C LYS A 99 7.20 7.39 -9.73
N GLN A 100 8.44 7.25 -9.25
CA GLN A 100 9.30 6.11 -9.59
C GLN A 100 8.72 4.79 -9.08
N ASN A 101 8.20 4.74 -7.85
CA ASN A 101 7.55 3.54 -7.33
C ASN A 101 6.27 3.20 -8.11
N MET A 102 5.44 4.20 -8.44
CA MET A 102 4.26 3.99 -9.28
C MET A 102 4.61 3.44 -10.66
N ARG A 103 5.66 3.97 -11.30
CA ARG A 103 6.18 3.46 -12.57
C ARG A 103 6.63 2.01 -12.44
N ASN A 104 7.46 1.70 -11.45
CA ASN A 104 8.01 0.36 -11.28
C ASN A 104 6.92 -0.68 -10.94
N ALA A 105 5.98 -0.31 -10.07
CA ALA A 105 4.82 -1.13 -9.75
C ALA A 105 3.97 -1.42 -11.00
N THR A 106 3.71 -0.39 -11.81
CA THR A 106 2.99 -0.52 -13.09
C THR A 106 3.69 -1.49 -14.03
N MET A 107 5.00 -1.33 -14.27
CA MET A 107 5.73 -2.21 -15.19
C MET A 107 5.77 -3.66 -14.70
N LEU A 108 5.99 -3.87 -13.39
CA LEU A 108 6.03 -5.21 -12.82
C LEU A 108 4.65 -5.89 -12.87
N PHE A 109 3.59 -5.13 -12.60
CA PHE A 109 2.21 -5.62 -12.73
C PHE A 109 1.87 -6.02 -14.17
N LEU A 110 2.20 -5.18 -15.15
CA LEU A 110 1.96 -5.50 -16.57
C LEU A 110 2.77 -6.71 -17.03
N LYS A 111 4.02 -6.83 -16.59
CA LYS A 111 4.84 -8.03 -16.82
C LYS A 111 4.19 -9.27 -16.21
N TYR A 112 3.66 -9.16 -14.99
CA TYR A 112 2.92 -10.24 -14.33
C TYR A 112 1.66 -10.66 -15.11
N GLN A 113 0.95 -9.69 -15.71
CA GLN A 113 -0.21 -9.94 -16.57
C GLN A 113 0.16 -10.49 -17.97
N GLY A 114 1.45 -10.67 -18.27
CA GLY A 114 1.90 -11.08 -19.60
C GLY A 114 1.77 -10.00 -20.69
N ILE A 115 1.46 -8.76 -20.31
CA ILE A 115 1.32 -7.64 -21.23
C ILE A 115 2.71 -7.06 -21.49
N GLN A 116 3.21 -7.19 -22.72
CA GLN A 116 4.44 -6.54 -23.15
C GLN A 116 4.24 -5.01 -23.27
N ALA A 117 4.41 -4.31 -22.14
CA ALA A 117 4.43 -2.87 -22.12
C ALA A 117 5.83 -2.35 -22.48
N ASN A 118 5.97 -1.66 -23.62
CA ASN A 118 7.19 -0.92 -23.93
C ASN A 118 7.37 0.24 -22.91
N PRO A 119 8.39 0.21 -22.03
CA PRO A 119 8.57 1.23 -21.02
C PRO A 119 8.83 2.61 -21.65
N PRO A 120 8.25 3.70 -21.12
CA PRO A 120 8.73 5.04 -21.45
C PRO A 120 10.17 5.21 -20.93
N LYS A 121 11.06 5.72 -21.79
CA LYS A 121 12.46 6.01 -21.49
C LYS A 121 12.53 7.26 -20.58
N TYR A 122 12.52 7.08 -19.26
CA TYR A 122 12.87 8.15 -18.32
C TYR A 122 14.36 8.08 -17.98
N ARG A 123 15.12 9.12 -18.36
CA ARG A 123 16.54 9.24 -17.99
C ARG A 123 16.65 9.71 -16.54
N ARG A 124 17.00 8.82 -15.61
CA ARG A 124 17.38 9.22 -14.24
C ARG A 124 18.66 10.06 -14.33
N ILE A 125 18.56 11.38 -14.21
CA ILE A 125 19.73 12.25 -14.06
C ILE A 125 20.33 11.93 -12.69
N ARG A 126 21.46 11.22 -12.66
CA ARG A 126 22.23 11.01 -11.42
C ARG A 126 22.98 12.30 -11.10
N LYS A 127 22.65 12.97 -9.98
CA LYS A 127 23.25 14.24 -9.55
C LYS A 127 24.72 14.13 -9.08
N TRP A 128 25.34 12.96 -9.16
CA TRP A 128 26.74 12.77 -8.75
C TRP A 128 27.75 13.33 -9.77
N LEU A 129 27.41 13.43 -11.05
CA LEU A 129 28.35 13.90 -12.09
C LEU A 129 28.66 15.41 -12.07
N LEU A 130 28.05 16.19 -11.18
CA LEU A 130 28.23 17.65 -11.10
C LEU A 130 28.93 18.13 -9.81
N SER A 131 29.44 17.23 -8.97
CA SER A 131 29.91 17.58 -7.61
C SER A 131 31.42 17.42 -7.35
N HIS A 132 32.26 17.15 -8.35
CA HIS A 132 33.70 16.88 -8.11
C HIS A 132 34.69 17.85 -8.78
N TRP A 133 34.26 18.95 -9.41
CA TRP A 133 35.18 19.84 -10.13
C TRP A 133 35.45 21.21 -9.46
N ARG A 134 35.06 21.42 -8.21
CA ARG A 134 35.33 22.72 -7.54
C ARG A 134 35.95 22.51 -6.16
N THR A 135 37.28 22.38 -6.14
CA THR A 135 38.25 23.18 -5.37
C THR A 135 39.59 22.42 -5.33
N SER A 136 40.53 22.87 -6.16
CA SER A 136 41.97 22.86 -5.88
C SER A 136 42.43 24.31 -5.85
#